data_AF-A0A4Q8B814-F1
#
_entry.id   AF-A0A4Q8B814-F1
#
_cell.length_a   1.000
_cell.length_b   1.000
_cell.length_c   1.000
_cell.angle_alpha   90.00
_cell.angle_beta   90.00
_cell.angle_gamma   90.00
#
_symmetry.space_group_name_H-M   'P 1'
#
loop_
_entity.id
_entity.type
_entity.pdbx_description
1 polymer ?
#
loop_
_entity_poly.entity_id
_entity_poly.type
_entity_poly.pdbx_seq_one_letter_code
_entity_poly.pdbx_strand_id
1 'polypeptide(L)'
;MTITTRRPVTILAMAEFVHITVAQSARRIERSGIGARSHGWAGGRGVYCMPVLPSFTLTYQWVRELRRWHSGVLVGVHLRLPDDEPVTVGRYGAPPREAAAARAVAAVRELDDPARLRGVRAPRDHERRGTTDP
;
A
#
# COMPACT_ATOMS: atom_id res chain seq x y z
N MET A 1 34.62 -13.95 29.77
CA MET A 1 33.62 -12.85 29.79
C MET A 1 33.25 -12.57 28.34
N THR A 2 32.20 -13.23 27.84
CA THR A 2 31.87 -13.25 26.41
C THR A 2 30.77 -12.22 26.16
N ILE A 3 31.12 -11.15 25.45
CA ILE A 3 30.18 -10.11 25.04
C ILE A 3 29.28 -10.70 23.96
N THR A 4 28.03 -11.01 24.29
CA THR A 4 27.00 -11.35 23.32
C THR A 4 26.65 -10.09 22.53
N THR A 5 27.19 -9.96 21.33
CA THR A 5 26.80 -8.92 20.38
C THR A 5 25.33 -9.14 20.01
N ARG A 6 24.42 -8.34 20.61
CA ARG A 6 23.05 -8.24 20.11
C ARG A 6 23.14 -7.70 18.68
N ARG A 7 22.70 -8.50 17.69
CA ARG A 7 22.54 -8.02 16.32
C ARG A 7 21.63 -6.78 16.35
N PRO A 8 22.01 -5.66 15.73
CA PRO A 8 21.12 -4.51 15.65
C PRO A 8 19.85 -4.92 14.91
N VAL A 9 18.69 -4.68 15.52
CA VAL A 9 17.43 -4.67 14.78
C VAL A 9 17.55 -3.51 13.80
N THR A 10 17.77 -3.80 12.52
CA THR A 10 17.65 -2.78 11.48
C THR A 10 16.23 -2.24 11.56
N ILE A 11 16.06 -1.04 12.09
CA ILE A 11 14.80 -0.30 11.96
C ILE A 11 14.72 0.07 10.50
N LEU A 12 14.19 -0.84 9.68
CA LEU A 12 13.76 -0.49 8.34
C LEU A 12 12.65 0.55 8.52
N ALA A 13 12.89 1.76 8.04
CA ALA A 13 11.84 2.75 7.97
C ALA A 13 10.69 2.17 7.12
N MET A 14 9.46 2.36 7.60
CA MET A 14 8.27 1.74 7.03
C MET A 14 7.30 2.81 6.56
N ALA A 15 6.81 2.64 5.34
CA ALA A 15 5.76 3.45 4.77
C ALA A 15 4.40 2.78 5.01
N GLU A 16 3.42 3.57 5.44
CA GLU A 16 2.06 3.11 5.68
C GLU A 16 1.15 3.45 4.49
N PHE A 17 0.39 2.45 4.06
CA PHE A 17 -0.58 2.55 3.00
C PHE A 17 -1.93 2.00 3.44
N VAL A 18 -3.02 2.43 2.81
CA VAL A 18 -4.37 1.91 3.03
C VAL A 18 -4.95 1.40 1.71
N HIS A 19 -5.40 0.14 1.71
CA HIS A 19 -6.25 -0.42 0.68
C HIS A 19 -7.71 -0.34 1.13
N ILE A 20 -8.55 0.32 0.36
CA ILE A 20 -9.98 0.41 0.65
C ILE A 20 -10.70 -0.71 -0.09
N THR A 21 -11.53 -1.47 0.64
CA THR A 21 -12.33 -2.57 0.09
C THR A 21 -13.70 -2.63 0.74
N VAL A 22 -14.55 -3.54 0.27
CA VAL A 22 -15.87 -3.81 0.85
C VAL A 22 -15.75 -4.72 2.08
N ALA A 23 -16.56 -4.48 3.11
CA ALA A 23 -16.51 -5.20 4.38
C ALA A 23 -16.60 -6.73 4.23
N GLN A 24 -17.34 -7.23 3.24
CA GLN A 24 -17.43 -8.67 2.92
C GLN A 24 -16.08 -9.33 2.61
N SER A 25 -15.08 -8.56 2.18
CA SER A 25 -13.74 -9.06 1.89
C SER A 25 -12.82 -9.11 3.11
N ALA A 26 -13.18 -8.45 4.22
CA ALA A 26 -12.32 -8.29 5.40
C ALA A 26 -11.88 -9.64 5.99
N ARG A 27 -12.83 -10.51 6.34
CA ARG A 27 -12.53 -11.86 6.90
C ARG A 27 -11.64 -12.71 6.02
N ARG A 28 -11.69 -12.51 4.70
CA ARG A 28 -10.82 -13.23 3.77
C ARG A 28 -9.43 -12.64 3.77
N ILE A 29 -9.33 -11.31 3.75
CA ILE A 29 -8.06 -10.58 3.79
C ILE A 29 -7.30 -10.86 5.09
N GLU A 30 -8.00 -10.91 6.23
CA GLU A 30 -7.38 -11.27 7.52
C GLU A 30 -6.78 -12.68 7.49
N ARG A 31 -7.47 -13.65 6.87
CA ARG A 31 -7.02 -15.05 6.80
C ARG A 31 -5.89 -15.28 5.80
N SER A 32 -5.96 -14.66 4.61
CA SER A 32 -5.08 -14.99 3.48
C SER A 32 -4.25 -13.81 2.95
N GLY A 33 -4.31 -12.66 3.61
CA GLY A 33 -3.73 -11.42 3.11
C GLY A 33 -4.51 -10.83 1.92
N ILE A 34 -4.02 -9.70 1.42
CA ILE A 34 -4.60 -9.03 0.25
C ILE A 34 -4.08 -9.68 -1.01
N GLY A 35 -4.99 -10.25 -1.80
CA GLY A 35 -4.65 -10.63 -3.14
C GLY A 35 -4.56 -9.41 -4.06
N ALA A 36 -3.40 -9.12 -4.63
CA ALA A 36 -3.20 -8.36 -5.89
C ALA A 36 -3.99 -8.86 -7.14
N ARG A 37 -5.26 -9.26 -7.00
CA ARG A 37 -6.11 -9.80 -8.09
C ARG A 37 -6.64 -8.67 -8.97
N SER A 38 -6.30 -7.43 -8.68
CA SER A 38 -6.77 -6.30 -9.47
C SER A 38 -6.07 -6.29 -10.82
N HIS A 39 -6.86 -6.42 -11.88
CA HIS A 39 -6.53 -6.07 -13.26
C HIS A 39 -6.77 -4.58 -13.45
N GLY A 40 -6.04 -3.74 -12.71
CA GLY A 40 -6.25 -2.31 -12.86
C GLY A 40 -5.54 -1.75 -14.09
N TRP A 41 -5.57 -0.44 -14.23
CA TRP A 41 -5.27 0.31 -15.46
C TRP A 41 -3.86 0.12 -16.06
N ALA A 42 -2.94 -0.50 -15.32
CA ALA A 42 -1.59 -0.84 -15.79
C ALA A 42 -1.45 -2.29 -16.30
N GLY A 43 -2.53 -3.07 -16.38
CA GLY A 43 -2.54 -4.45 -16.89
C GLY A 43 -1.92 -5.51 -15.96
N GLY A 44 -1.14 -5.12 -14.94
CA GLY A 44 -0.46 -6.02 -14.00
C GLY A 44 -1.25 -6.35 -12.72
N ARG A 45 -1.01 -7.54 -12.15
CA ARG A 45 -1.60 -8.01 -10.87
C ARG A 45 -1.15 -7.18 -9.66
N GLY A 46 -1.98 -6.30 -9.11
CA GLY A 46 -1.60 -5.35 -8.03
C GLY A 46 -2.56 -5.22 -6.86
N VAL A 47 -2.06 -4.79 -5.69
CA VAL A 47 -2.90 -4.22 -4.62
C VAL A 47 -2.92 -2.70 -4.78
N TYR A 48 -4.09 -2.14 -5.06
CA TYR A 48 -4.28 -0.69 -5.11
C TYR A 48 -4.38 -0.12 -3.70
N CYS A 49 -3.51 0.81 -3.35
CA CYS A 49 -3.45 1.44 -2.04
C CYS A 49 -3.08 2.92 -2.15
N MET A 50 -3.35 3.67 -1.09
CA MET A 50 -2.94 5.05 -0.94
C MET A 50 -2.02 5.23 0.25
N PRO A 51 -1.00 6.11 0.18
CA PRO A 51 -0.20 6.40 1.35
C PRO A 51 -1.07 7.03 2.43
N VAL A 52 -0.89 6.59 3.67
CA VAL A 52 -1.53 7.21 4.83
C VAL A 52 -0.79 8.51 5.12
N LEU A 53 -1.50 9.61 5.00
CA LEU A 53 -0.96 10.96 5.21
C LEU A 53 -1.54 11.57 6.50
N PRO A 54 -0.85 12.54 7.12
CA PRO A 54 -1.40 13.27 8.27
C PRO A 54 -2.76 13.92 7.97
N SER A 55 -3.02 14.27 6.71
CA SER A 55 -4.32 14.75 6.28
C SER A 55 -5.25 13.57 5.94
N PHE A 56 -6.29 13.43 6.75
CA PHE A 56 -7.37 12.46 6.54
C PHE A 56 -8.05 12.68 5.17
N THR A 57 -8.30 13.93 4.80
CA THR A 57 -8.93 14.27 3.52
C THR A 57 -8.09 13.80 2.34
N LEU A 58 -6.76 13.99 2.36
CA LEU A 58 -5.88 13.54 1.29
C LEU A 58 -5.83 12.01 1.17
N THR A 59 -5.84 11.33 2.31
CA THR A 59 -5.82 9.86 2.40
C THR A 59 -7.13 9.25 1.88
N TYR A 60 -8.28 9.83 2.24
CA TYR A 60 -9.61 9.23 2.02
C TYR A 60 -10.49 9.96 1.01
N GLN A 61 -9.98 10.97 0.29
CA GLN A 61 -10.73 11.64 -0.79
C GLN A 61 -11.34 10.65 -1.81
N TRP A 62 -10.65 9.53 -2.05
CA TRP A 62 -11.04 8.47 -2.99
C TRP A 62 -12.25 7.67 -2.52
N VAL A 63 -12.60 7.70 -1.23
CA VAL A 63 -13.81 7.07 -0.70
C VAL A 63 -15.05 7.59 -1.40
N ARG A 64 -15.09 8.89 -1.73
CA ARG A 64 -16.22 9.49 -2.45
C ARG A 64 -16.40 8.88 -3.84
N GLU A 65 -15.31 8.61 -4.54
CA GLU A 65 -15.33 7.97 -5.86
C GLU A 65 -15.66 6.49 -5.75
N LEU A 66 -15.04 5.77 -4.80
CA LEU A 66 -15.30 4.36 -4.57
C LEU A 66 -16.77 4.10 -4.21
N ARG A 67 -17.41 4.99 -3.44
CA ARG A 67 -18.85 4.92 -3.10
C ARG A 67 -19.77 5.08 -4.32
N ARG A 68 -19.29 5.62 -5.45
CA ARG A 68 -20.09 5.66 -6.69
C ARG A 68 -20.28 4.28 -7.29
N TRP A 69 -19.33 3.38 -7.06
CA TRP A 69 -19.26 2.06 -7.70
C TRP A 69 -19.51 0.90 -6.74
N HIS A 70 -19.47 1.15 -5.42
CA HIS A 70 -19.64 0.12 -4.40
C HIS A 70 -20.79 0.50 -3.47
N SER A 71 -21.73 -0.43 -3.30
CA SER A 71 -22.76 -0.36 -2.26
C SER A 71 -22.26 -1.00 -0.96
N GLY A 72 -22.72 -0.49 0.18
CA GLY A 72 -22.44 -1.03 1.50
C GLY A 72 -21.25 -0.41 2.24
N VAL A 73 -20.79 -1.09 3.29
CA VAL A 73 -19.73 -0.61 4.18
C VAL A 73 -18.36 -0.82 3.53
N LEU A 74 -17.60 0.26 3.44
CA LEU A 74 -16.20 0.25 3.05
C LEU A 74 -15.31 0.12 4.30
N VAL A 75 -14.22 -0.62 4.17
CA VAL A 75 -13.22 -0.83 5.22
C VAL A 75 -11.83 -0.49 4.67
N GLY A 76 -10.98 0.07 5.54
CA GLY A 76 -9.57 0.32 5.24
C GLY A 76 -8.71 -0.81 5.77
N VAL A 77 -7.88 -1.39 4.90
CA VAL A 77 -6.87 -2.38 5.27
C VAL A 77 -5.51 -1.70 5.21
N HIS A 78 -4.87 -1.55 6.36
CA HIS A 78 -3.57 -0.90 6.47
C HIS A 78 -2.44 -1.87 6.12
N LEU A 79 -1.50 -1.37 5.33
CA LEU A 79 -0.35 -2.07 4.77
C LEU A 79 0.90 -1.33 5.23
N ARG A 80 1.89 -2.08 5.71
CA ARG A 80 3.23 -1.52 6.01
C ARG A 80 4.22 -2.14 5.05
N LEU A 81 4.91 -1.28 4.31
CA LEU A 81 5.93 -1.68 3.36
C LEU A 81 7.28 -1.09 3.82
N PRO A 82 8.39 -1.80 3.63
CA PRO A 82 9.72 -1.20 3.70
C PRO A 82 9.80 0.04 2.81
N ASP A 83 10.51 1.08 3.25
CA ASP A 83 10.64 2.33 2.50
C ASP A 83 11.24 2.15 1.10
N ASP A 84 12.09 1.13 0.94
CA ASP A 84 12.74 0.73 -0.31
C ASP A 84 11.91 -0.24 -1.16
N GLU A 85 10.76 -0.72 -0.65
CA GLU A 85 9.88 -1.63 -1.36
C GLU A 85 9.47 -1.02 -2.72
N PRO A 86 9.69 -1.71 -3.84
CA PRO A 86 9.32 -1.20 -5.15
C PRO A 86 7.79 -1.18 -5.29
N VAL A 87 7.23 -0.04 -5.66
CA VAL A 87 5.80 0.15 -5.90
C VAL A 87 5.56 0.85 -7.23
N THR A 88 4.43 0.60 -7.87
CA THR A 88 4.01 1.36 -9.06
C THR A 88 3.12 2.52 -8.65
N VAL A 89 3.47 3.75 -9.01
CA VAL A 89 2.67 4.95 -8.78
C VAL A 89 1.94 5.33 -10.07
N GLY A 90 0.62 5.39 -10.03
CA GLY A 90 -0.21 5.88 -11.14
C GLY A 90 -0.63 7.33 -10.92
N ARG A 91 -0.47 8.19 -11.93
CA ARG A 91 -1.03 9.55 -11.96
C ARG A 91 -2.03 9.66 -13.11
N TYR A 92 -3.16 10.29 -12.88
CA TYR A 92 -4.18 10.53 -13.90
C TYR A 92 -3.57 11.32 -15.06
N GLY A 93 -3.79 10.83 -16.29
CA GLY A 93 -3.23 11.44 -17.51
C GLY A 93 -1.74 11.19 -17.74
N ALA A 94 -1.07 10.33 -16.96
CA ALA A 94 0.34 10.00 -17.13
C ALA A 94 0.59 8.48 -17.05
N PRO A 95 1.64 7.97 -17.71
CA PRO A 95 2.00 6.56 -17.61
C PRO A 95 2.38 6.19 -16.15
N PRO A 96 2.07 4.96 -15.70
CA PRO A 96 2.53 4.48 -14.40
C PRO A 96 4.06 4.47 -14.33
N ARG A 97 4.61 4.80 -13.16
CA ARG A 97 6.06 4.77 -12.92
C ARG A 97 6.39 3.92 -11.70
N GLU A 98 7.52 3.23 -11.71
CA GLU A 98 8.04 2.55 -10.52
C GLU A 98 8.74 3.55 -9.59
N ALA A 99 8.61 3.35 -8.29
CA ALA A 99 9.26 4.13 -7.25
C ALA A 99 9.41 3.30 -5.98
N ALA A 100 10.34 3.68 -5.10
CA ALA A 100 10.37 3.16 -3.74
C ALA A 100 9.14 3.64 -2.96
N ALA A 101 8.65 2.85 -2.00
CA ALA A 101 7.48 3.16 -1.19
C ALA A 101 7.55 4.55 -0.53
N ALA A 102 8.70 4.91 0.06
CA ALA A 102 8.90 6.24 0.63
C ALA A 102 8.79 7.36 -0.41
N ARG A 103 9.33 7.15 -1.62
CA ARG A 103 9.22 8.11 -2.73
C ARG A 103 7.79 8.24 -3.24
N ALA A 104 7.01 7.16 -3.19
CA ALA A 104 5.59 7.22 -3.48
C ALA A 104 4.86 8.08 -2.44
N VAL A 105 5.09 7.87 -1.14
CA VAL A 105 4.52 8.71 -0.07
C VAL A 105 4.86 10.18 -0.27
N ALA A 106 6.14 10.51 -0.51
CA ALA A 106 6.60 11.88 -0.73
C ALA A 106 5.91 12.53 -1.94
N ALA A 107 5.87 11.82 -3.08
CA ALA A 107 5.23 12.32 -4.29
C ALA A 107 3.73 12.63 -4.09
N VAL A 108 3.02 11.87 -3.26
CA VAL A 108 1.61 12.14 -2.96
C VAL A 108 1.46 13.33 -2.02
N ARG A 109 2.37 13.50 -1.06
CA ARG A 109 2.38 14.67 -0.15
C ARG A 109 2.59 15.98 -0.90
N GLU A 110 3.44 15.95 -1.93
CA GLU A 110 3.80 17.12 -2.75
C GLU A 110 2.79 17.41 -3.88
N LEU A 111 1.76 16.58 -4.07
CA LEU A 111 0.76 16.82 -5.09
C LEU A 111 -0.15 17.98 -4.68
N ASP A 112 -0.05 19.12 -5.37
CA ASP A 112 -0.94 20.28 -5.20
C ASP A 112 -2.42 19.93 -5.45
N ASP A 113 -2.66 18.99 -6.38
CA ASP A 113 -4.00 18.44 -6.69
C ASP A 113 -4.02 16.91 -6.48
N PRO A 114 -4.42 16.46 -5.29
CA PRO A 114 -4.44 15.06 -4.89
C PRO A 114 -5.39 14.19 -5.74
N ALA A 115 -6.35 14.79 -6.45
CA ALA A 115 -7.28 14.08 -7.34
C ALA A 115 -6.57 13.50 -8.58
N ARG A 116 -5.34 13.94 -8.85
CA ARG A 116 -4.51 13.43 -9.94
C ARG A 116 -3.78 12.13 -9.61
N LEU A 117 -3.84 11.62 -8.39
CA LEU A 117 -3.17 10.36 -8.02
C LEU A 117 -4.07 9.15 -8.26
N ARG A 118 -3.78 8.31 -9.25
CA ARG A 118 -4.60 7.12 -9.53
C ARG A 118 -4.42 5.97 -8.52
N GLY A 119 -3.33 5.97 -7.75
CA GLY A 119 -3.05 5.01 -6.69
C GLY A 119 -1.62 4.46 -6.71
N VAL A 120 -1.23 3.80 -5.62
CA VAL A 120 0.02 3.06 -5.49
C VAL A 120 -0.28 1.56 -5.57
N ARG A 121 0.56 0.83 -6.29
CA ARG A 121 0.49 -0.63 -6.45
C ARG A 121 1.69 -1.28 -5.79
N ALA A 122 1.42 -2.01 -4.71
CA ALA A 122 2.42 -2.88 -4.10
C ALA A 122 2.48 -4.23 -4.86
N PRO A 123 3.68 -4.80 -5.07
CA PRO A 123 3.84 -6.14 -5.59
C PRO A 123 3.23 -7.18 -4.63
N ARG A 124 2.92 -8.35 -5.17
CA ARG A 124 2.72 -9.54 -4.35
C ARG A 124 4.05 -10.25 -4.24
N ASP A 125 4.65 -10.18 -3.06
CA ASP A 125 5.02 -11.37 -2.29
C ASP A 125 5.60 -10.90 -0.96
N HIS A 126 4.89 -11.22 0.12
CA HIS A 126 5.55 -11.38 1.39
C HIS A 126 5.14 -12.76 1.86
N GLU A 127 5.83 -13.78 1.35
CA GLU A 127 5.96 -15.02 2.10
C GLU A 127 6.35 -14.63 3.52
N ARG A 128 5.64 -15.21 4.49
CA ARG A 128 6.16 -15.27 5.85
C ARG A 128 7.52 -15.95 5.70
N ARG A 129 8.63 -15.20 5.77
CA ARG A 129 9.95 -15.76 6.08
C ARG A 129 9.87 -16.24 7.54
N GLY A 130 9.16 -17.35 7.75
CA GLY A 130 9.41 -18.23 8.86
C GLY A 130 10.87 -18.62 8.75
N THR A 131 11.65 -18.17 9.71
CA THR A 131 13.01 -18.64 9.93
C THR A 131 12.87 -20.12 10.31
N THR A 132 13.10 -21.00 9.35
CA THR A 132 13.56 -22.35 9.65
C THR A 132 15.08 -22.27 9.58
N ASP A 133 15.71 -22.12 10.73
CA ASP A 133 17.16 -22.32 10.89
C ASP A 133 17.39 -23.84 11.12
N PRO A 134 18.46 -24.45 10.56
CA PRO A 134 18.78 -25.86 10.75
C PRO A 134 19.35 -26.19 12.14
#